data_AF-A0A267GIR4-F1
#
_entry.id   AF-A0A267GIR4-F1
#
_cell.length_a   1.000
_cell.length_b   1.000
_cell.length_c   1.000
_cell.angle_alpha   90.00
_cell.angle_beta   90.00
_cell.angle_gamma   90.00
#
_symmetry.space_group_name_H-M   'P 1'
#
loop_
_entity.id
_entity.type
_entity.pdbx_description
1 polymer ?
#
loop_
_entity_poly.entity_id
_entity_poly.type
_entity_poly.pdbx_seq_one_letter_code
_entity_poly.pdbx_strand_id
1 'polypeptide(L)'
;MDEIHEQQEIAQEISDAISSPAGFGHDVDEDDLLAELEELEQEDLDKQLLDVGGTSVPELPSAPRGQPEAAAAKKPAGAKSEEDEMRELEAWAT
;
A
#
# COMPACT_ATOMS: atom_id res chain seq x y z
N MET A 1 -27.15 -41.53 23.68
CA MET A 1 -27.48 -40.13 24.02
C MET A 1 -26.23 -39.42 24.52
N ASP A 2 -25.43 -40.08 25.36
CA ASP A 2 -24.15 -39.56 25.86
C ASP A 2 -23.14 -39.22 24.75
N GLU A 3 -23.06 -40.05 23.70
CA GLU A 3 -22.16 -39.87 22.55
C GLU A 3 -22.44 -38.60 21.71
N ILE A 4 -23.68 -38.11 21.70
CA ILE A 4 -24.05 -36.83 21.03
C ILE A 4 -23.59 -35.63 21.87
N HIS A 5 -23.61 -35.77 23.20
CA HIS A 5 -23.17 -34.72 24.11
C HIS A 5 -21.64 -34.57 24.07
N GLU A 6 -20.94 -35.70 24.07
CA GLU A 6 -19.48 -35.75 23.94
C GLU A 6 -19.01 -35.14 22.61
N GLN A 7 -19.70 -35.39 21.50
CA GLN A 7 -19.37 -34.74 20.23
C GLN A 7 -19.70 -33.24 20.20
N GLN A 8 -20.70 -32.76 20.94
CA GLN A 8 -20.93 -31.32 21.09
C GLN A 8 -19.81 -30.65 21.88
N GLU A 9 -19.33 -31.29 22.95
CA GLU A 9 -18.19 -30.77 23.72
C GLU A 9 -16.92 -30.73 22.87
N ILE A 10 -16.64 -31.77 22.09
CA ILE A 10 -15.50 -31.78 21.15
C ILE A 10 -15.63 -30.68 20.10
N ALA A 11 -16.81 -30.49 19.51
CA ALA A 11 -17.03 -29.43 18.53
C ALA A 11 -16.84 -28.03 19.13
N GLN A 12 -17.27 -27.84 20.38
CA GLN A 12 -17.08 -26.59 21.12
C GLN A 12 -15.59 -26.34 21.39
N GLU A 13 -14.85 -27.35 21.85
CA GLU A 13 -13.40 -27.26 22.09
C GLU A 13 -12.64 -26.93 20.80
N ILE A 14 -12.99 -27.57 19.67
CA ILE A 14 -12.38 -27.28 18.37
C ILE A 14 -12.70 -25.85 17.93
N SER A 15 -13.96 -25.42 18.08
CA SER A 15 -14.38 -24.06 17.73
C SER A 15 -13.60 -23.04 18.53
N ASP A 16 -13.48 -23.23 19.84
CA ASP A 16 -12.78 -22.32 20.73
C ASP A 16 -11.27 -22.29 20.42
N ALA A 17 -10.67 -23.45 20.13
CA ALA A 17 -9.26 -23.56 19.74
C ALA A 17 -8.94 -22.88 18.39
N ILE A 18 -9.86 -22.90 17.43
CA ILE A 18 -9.68 -22.23 16.12
C ILE A 18 -9.96 -20.73 16.22
N SER A 19 -11.00 -20.36 16.99
CA SER A 19 -11.47 -18.98 17.08
C SER A 19 -10.58 -18.11 17.98
N SER A 20 -9.93 -18.73 18.95
CA SER A 20 -8.98 -18.07 19.85
C SER A 20 -7.69 -18.90 19.88
N PRO A 21 -6.87 -18.83 18.82
CA PRO A 21 -5.62 -19.57 18.77
C PRO A 21 -4.78 -19.18 19.98
N ALA A 22 -4.54 -20.15 20.85
CA ALA A 22 -3.76 -19.97 22.06
C ALA A 22 -2.37 -19.42 21.68
N GLY A 23 -2.10 -18.16 22.04
CA GLY A 23 -0.83 -17.49 21.75
C GLY A 23 -0.96 -16.17 20.99
N PHE A 24 -2.12 -15.87 20.41
CA PHE A 24 -2.31 -14.64 19.62
C PHE A 24 -2.92 -13.47 20.41
N GLY A 25 -3.44 -13.71 21.62
CA GLY A 25 -4.31 -12.75 22.33
C GLY A 25 -3.67 -11.95 23.47
N HIS A 26 -2.37 -12.03 23.72
CA HIS A 26 -1.74 -11.23 24.80
C HIS A 26 -0.28 -10.81 24.60
N ASP A 27 0.52 -11.58 23.88
CA ASP A 27 1.95 -11.29 23.67
C ASP A 27 2.29 -10.86 22.22
N VAL A 28 1.30 -10.86 21.33
CA VAL A 28 1.44 -10.42 19.94
C VAL A 28 1.01 -8.95 19.86
N ASP A 29 1.87 -8.12 19.31
CA ASP A 29 1.55 -6.73 19.00
C ASP A 29 0.65 -6.70 17.75
N GLU A 30 -0.61 -6.30 17.93
CA GLU A 30 -1.58 -6.26 16.84
C GLU A 30 -1.18 -5.25 15.75
N ASP A 31 -0.48 -4.17 16.11
CA ASP A 31 -0.04 -3.14 15.15
C ASP A 31 1.12 -3.65 14.29
N ASP A 32 2.05 -4.40 14.89
CA ASP A 32 3.18 -5.05 14.18
C ASP A 32 2.67 -6.09 13.18
N LEU A 33 1.73 -6.93 13.62
CA LEU A 33 1.10 -7.92 12.76
C LEU A 33 0.31 -7.27 11.61
N LEU A 34 -0.41 -6.17 11.87
CA LEU A 34 -1.15 -5.47 10.82
C LEU A 34 -0.19 -4.95 9.74
N ALA A 35 0.96 -4.42 10.14
CA ALA A 35 1.98 -3.93 9.24
C ALA A 35 2.57 -5.06 8.37
N GLU A 36 2.86 -6.22 8.98
CA GLU A 36 3.31 -7.41 8.23
C GLU A 36 2.25 -7.89 7.22
N LEU A 37 0.96 -7.87 7.60
CA LEU A 37 -0.14 -8.24 6.70
C LEU A 37 -0.30 -7.29 5.52
N GLU A 38 -0.15 -5.98 5.75
CA GLU A 38 -0.22 -4.96 4.70
C GLU A 38 0.93 -5.10 3.69
N GLU A 39 2.16 -5.38 4.16
CA GLU A 39 3.30 -5.67 3.29
C GLU A 39 3.03 -6.91 2.41
N LEU A 40 2.51 -7.98 3.01
CA LEU A 40 2.22 -9.23 2.29
C LEU A 40 1.11 -9.05 1.23
N GLU A 41 0.08 -8.24 1.52
CA GLU A 41 -0.98 -7.90 0.56
C GLU A 41 -0.42 -7.10 -0.62
N GLN A 42 0.47 -6.14 -0.37
CA GLN A 42 1.12 -5.34 -1.41
C GLN A 42 2.01 -6.22 -2.32
N GLU A 43 2.78 -7.15 -1.74
CA GLU A 43 3.58 -8.10 -2.52
C GLU A 43 2.73 -8.97 -3.46
N ASP A 44 1.60 -9.48 -2.96
CA ASP A 44 0.66 -10.27 -3.75
C ASP A 44 -0.04 -9.43 -4.83
N LEU A 45 -0.36 -8.17 -4.54
CA LEU A 45 -0.91 -7.23 -5.52
C LEU A 45 0.10 -6.92 -6.62
N ASP A 46 1.35 -6.65 -6.29
CA ASP A 46 2.42 -6.41 -7.26
C ASP A 46 2.62 -7.63 -8.16
N LYS A 47 2.60 -8.83 -7.59
CA LYS A 47 2.67 -10.08 -8.34
C LYS A 47 1.48 -10.27 -9.27
N GLN A 48 0.25 -10.00 -8.80
CA GLN A 48 -0.93 -10.03 -9.64
C GLN A 48 -0.83 -9.00 -10.76
N LEU A 49 -0.37 -7.79 -10.47
CA LEU A 49 -0.21 -6.71 -11.46
C LEU A 49 0.81 -7.07 -12.54
N LEU A 50 1.92 -7.73 -12.16
CA LEU A 50 2.88 -8.31 -13.09
C LEU A 50 2.24 -9.41 -13.97
N ASP A 51 1.32 -10.20 -13.41
CA ASP A 51 0.62 -11.28 -14.11
C ASP A 51 -0.49 -10.76 -15.05
N VAL A 52 -1.16 -9.65 -14.69
CA VAL A 52 -2.20 -9.00 -15.52
C VAL A 52 -1.61 -8.36 -16.79
N GLY A 53 -0.29 -8.24 -16.92
CA GLY A 53 0.32 -7.53 -18.03
C GLY A 53 1.80 -7.80 -18.25
N GLY A 54 2.16 -9.07 -18.48
CA GLY A 54 3.45 -9.41 -19.06
C GLY A 54 3.71 -8.64 -20.36
N THR A 55 4.59 -7.64 -20.29
CA THR A 55 5.58 -7.27 -21.32
C THR A 55 5.11 -7.25 -22.78
N SER A 56 3.99 -6.60 -23.07
CA SER A 56 3.81 -5.96 -24.38
C SER A 56 3.75 -4.47 -24.13
N VAL A 57 4.89 -3.88 -23.79
CA VAL A 57 5.05 -2.46 -24.10
C VAL A 57 5.03 -2.45 -25.63
N PRO A 58 3.96 -1.98 -26.31
CA PRO A 58 4.04 -1.80 -27.76
C PRO A 58 5.28 -0.95 -28.01
N GLU A 59 6.07 -1.27 -29.03
CA GLU A 59 7.29 -0.53 -29.35
C GLU A 59 6.95 0.96 -29.41
N LEU A 60 7.28 1.67 -28.32
CA LEU A 60 6.87 3.05 -28.15
C LEU A 60 7.66 3.84 -29.20
N PRO A 61 7.00 4.71 -29.98
CA PRO A 61 7.72 5.56 -30.91
C PRO A 61 8.80 6.32 -30.14
N SER A 62 10.01 6.39 -30.71
CA SER A 62 11.12 7.14 -30.09
C SER A 62 10.65 8.54 -29.72
N ALA A 63 10.79 8.89 -28.44
CA ALA A 63 10.53 10.25 -27.99
C ALA A 63 11.36 11.22 -28.84
N PRO A 64 10.78 12.33 -29.32
CA PRO A 64 11.51 13.29 -30.12
C PRO A 64 12.71 13.82 -29.32
N ARG A 65 13.92 13.51 -29.80
CA ARG A 65 15.21 13.98 -29.23
C ARG A 65 15.52 15.45 -29.53
N GLY A 66 14.60 16.16 -30.17
CA GLY A 66 14.73 17.58 -30.39
C GLY A 66 14.52 18.31 -29.07
N GLN A 67 15.59 18.94 -28.56
CA GLN A 67 15.42 20.01 -27.58
C GLN A 67 14.44 21.01 -28.20
N PRO A 68 13.29 21.33 -27.56
CA PRO A 68 12.45 22.39 -28.07
C PRO A 68 13.36 23.61 -28.15
N GLU A 69 13.47 24.20 -29.35
CA GLU A 69 14.16 25.48 -29.48
C GLU A 69 13.59 26.36 -28.39
N ALA A 70 14.43 26.73 -27.43
CA ALA A 70 14.02 27.53 -26.31
C ALA A 70 13.50 28.83 -26.90
N ALA A 71 12.17 28.90 -27.08
CA ALA A 71 11.48 30.13 -27.33
C ALA A 71 11.89 31.01 -26.17
N ALA A 72 12.77 31.96 -26.47
CA ALA A 72 13.46 32.82 -25.52
C ALA A 72 12.50 33.13 -24.36
N ALA A 73 12.86 32.63 -23.18
CA ALA A 73 12.03 32.65 -21.99
C ALA A 73 11.47 34.06 -21.77
N LYS A 74 10.25 34.31 -22.25
CA LYS A 74 9.42 35.36 -21.68
C LYS A 74 8.99 34.79 -20.36
N LYS A 75 9.69 35.18 -19.29
CA LYS A 75 9.25 34.94 -17.91
C LYS A 75 7.75 35.25 -17.85
N PRO A 76 6.87 34.29 -17.48
CA PRO A 76 5.51 34.66 -17.12
C PRO A 76 5.62 35.62 -15.95
N ALA A 77 5.02 36.80 -16.07
CA ALA A 77 5.06 37.88 -15.08
C ALA A 77 4.26 37.56 -13.80
N GLY A 78 4.24 36.29 -13.39
CA GLY A 78 3.45 35.80 -12.25
C GLY A 78 3.91 34.44 -11.70
N ALA A 79 5.10 33.94 -12.08
CA ALA A 79 5.69 32.83 -11.34
C ALA A 79 6.15 33.36 -9.98
N LYS A 80 5.47 32.93 -8.90
CA LYS A 80 5.97 33.11 -7.53
C LYS A 80 7.40 32.56 -7.50
N SER A 81 8.32 33.29 -6.90
CA SER A 81 9.68 32.79 -6.75
C SER A 81 9.66 31.60 -5.79
N GLU A 82 10.61 30.67 -5.91
CA GLU A 82 10.76 29.56 -4.96
C GLU A 82 10.83 30.05 -3.51
N GLU A 83 11.33 31.26 -3.30
CA GLU A 83 11.39 31.96 -2.02
C GLU A 83 10.01 32.40 -1.49
N ASP A 84 9.08 32.78 -2.37
CA ASP A 84 7.70 33.12 -1.98
C ASP A 84 6.93 31.86 -1.57
N GLU A 85 7.15 30.75 -2.27
CA GLU A 85 6.55 29.45 -1.97
C GLU A 85 7.08 28.88 -0.64
N MET A 86 8.39 29.02 -0.38
CA MET A 86 9.00 28.59 0.87
C MET A 86 8.44 29.36 2.07
N ARG A 87 8.28 30.68 1.93
CA ARG A 87 7.74 31.54 2.98
C ARG A 87 6.26 31.26 3.28
N GLU A 88 5.47 30.91 2.26
CA GLU A 88 4.06 30.51 2.43
C GLU A 88 3.94 29.21 3.24
N LEU A 89 4.83 28.24 3.00
CA LEU A 89 4.91 27.02 3.79
C LEU A 89 5.29 27.26 5.26
N GLU A 90 6.28 28.12 5.51
CA GLU A 90 6.69 28.49 6.87
C GLU A 90 5.55 29.19 7.64
N ALA A 91 4.78 30.05 6.97
CA ALA A 91 3.66 30.74 7.58
C ALA A 91 2.46 29.83 7.87
N TRP A 92 2.30 28.73 7.11
CA TRP A 92 1.26 27.74 7.37
C TRP A 92 1.58 26.86 8.59
N ALA A 93 2.86 26.68 8.89
CA ALA A 93 3.32 25.83 10.00
C ALA A 93 3.19 26.49 11.39
N THR A 94 2.76 27.75 11.49
CA THR A 94 2.54 28.50 12.74
C THR A 94 1.07 28.80 12.99
#